data_AF-A0A2A3JW43-F1
#
_entry.id   AF-A0A2A3JW43-F1
#
_cell.length_a   1.000
_cell.length_b   1.000
_cell.length_c   1.000
_cell.angle_alpha   90.00
_cell.angle_beta   90.00
_cell.angle_gamma   90.00
#
_symmetry.space_group_name_H-M   'P 1'
#
loop_
_entity.id
_entity.type
_entity.pdbx_description
1 polymer ?
#
loop_
_entity_poly.entity_id
_entity_poly.type
_entity_poly.pdbx_seq_one_letter_code
_entity_poly.pdbx_strand_id
1 'polypeptide(L)'
;MTDMELLQRLGLALAIGLLVGLERGWHGRAEREGARVAGVRTFALVGLLGGVTGGLAPVSGAVLPGAALLAVSGLLAVSYWFTCAPRAMPG
;
A
#
# COMPACT_ATOMS: atom_id res chain seq x y z
N MET A 1 6.92 10.06 22.43
CA MET A 1 5.77 10.39 21.56
C MET A 1 4.57 10.52 22.46
N THR A 2 3.79 11.59 22.33
CA THR A 2 2.52 11.72 23.06
C THR A 2 1.42 10.98 22.30
N ASP A 3 0.30 10.66 22.98
CA ASP A 3 -0.84 9.97 22.33
C ASP A 3 -1.41 10.78 21.16
N MET A 4 -1.45 12.11 21.30
CA MET A 4 -1.88 13.02 20.23
C MET A 4 -0.93 12.98 19.03
N GLU A 5 0.37 12.98 19.27
CA GLU A 5 1.38 12.90 18.20
C GLU A 5 1.30 11.55 17.47
N LEU A 6 1.06 10.46 18.18
CA LEU A 6 0.85 9.14 17.59
C LEU A 6 -0.41 9.13 16.72
N LEU A 7 -1.53 9.65 17.23
CA LEU A 7 -2.79 9.73 16.48
C LEU A 7 -2.65 10.59 15.21
N GLN A 8 -1.94 11.71 15.29
CA GLN A 8 -1.63 12.57 14.14
C GLN A 8 -0.81 11.82 13.08
N ARG A 9 0.23 11.09 13.49
CA ARG A 9 1.06 10.30 12.57
C ARG A 9 0.28 9.18 11.90
N LEU A 10 -0.56 8.46 12.66
CA LEU A 10 -1.42 7.41 12.12
C LEU A 10 -2.48 7.98 11.17
N GLY A 11 -3.10 9.11 11.54
CA GLY A 11 -4.04 9.84 10.70
C GLY A 11 -3.40 10.33 9.40
N LEU A 12 -2.18 10.88 9.47
CA LEU A 12 -1.42 11.31 8.31
C LEU A 12 -1.07 10.13 7.39
N ALA A 13 -0.62 9.01 7.96
CA ALA A 13 -0.30 7.81 7.19
C ALA A 13 -1.54 7.23 6.48
N LEU A 14 -2.69 7.20 7.16
CA LEU A 14 -3.98 6.84 6.58
C LEU A 14 -4.39 7.81 5.46
N ALA A 15 -4.28 9.12 5.70
CA ALA A 15 -4.64 10.16 4.73
C ALA A 15 -3.79 10.07 3.46
N ILE A 16 -2.49 9.84 3.59
CA ILE A 16 -1.58 9.62 2.45
C ILE A 16 -2.01 8.37 1.67
N GLY A 17 -2.30 7.26 2.37
CA GLY A 17 -2.79 6.03 1.73
C GLY A 17 -4.11 6.25 0.99
N LEU A 18 -5.06 6.98 1.58
CA LEU A 18 -6.33 7.33 0.95
C LEU A 18 -6.14 8.23 -0.26
N LEU A 19 -5.26 9.24 -0.18
CA LEU A 19 -4.96 10.16 -1.28
C LEU A 19 -4.41 9.41 -2.49
N VAL A 20 -3.38 8.58 -2.29
CA VAL A 20 -2.81 7.75 -3.36
C VAL A 20 -3.86 6.82 -3.95
N GLY A 21 -4.68 6.19 -3.09
CA GLY A 21 -5.76 5.32 -3.54
C GLY A 21 -6.82 6.05 -4.37
N LEU A 22 -7.13 7.30 -4.03
CA LEU A 22 -8.11 8.12 -4.73
C LEU A 22 -7.58 8.59 -6.09
N GLU A 23 -6.34 9.08 -6.15
CA GLU A 23 -5.69 9.48 -7.40
C GLU A 23 -5.63 8.31 -8.39
N ARG A 24 -5.20 7.14 -7.91
CA ARG A 24 -5.15 5.91 -8.73
C ARG A 24 -6.55 5.43 -9.12
N GLY A 25 -7.52 5.50 -8.21
CA GLY A 25 -8.91 5.15 -8.48
C GLY A 25 -9.58 6.06 -9.50
N TRP A 26 -9.22 7.34 -9.53
CA TRP A 26 -9.75 8.31 -10.50
C TRP A 26 -9.09 8.13 -11.87
N HIS A 27 -7.77 7.93 -11.94
CA HIS A 27 -7.07 7.65 -13.20
C HIS A 27 -7.53 6.34 -13.86
N GLY A 28 -7.92 5.33 -13.07
CA GLY A 28 -8.49 4.08 -13.57
C GLY A 28 -9.85 4.20 -14.25
N ARG A 29 -10.48 5.39 -14.31
CA ARG A 29 -11.76 5.61 -15.01
C ARG A 29 -11.62 5.79 -16.53
N ALA A 30 -10.42 6.08 -17.04
CA ALA A 30 -10.15 6.13 -18.48
C ALA A 30 -9.63 4.79 -19.04
N GLU A 31 -9.24 3.87 -18.16
CA GLU A 31 -8.70 2.55 -18.49
C GLU A 31 -9.81 1.48 -18.54
N ARG A 32 -9.70 0.52 -19.47
CA ARG A 32 -10.71 -0.53 -19.72
C ARG A 32 -11.06 -1.33 -18.46
N GLU A 33 -12.33 -1.72 -18.34
CA GLU A 33 -12.83 -2.59 -17.27
C GLU A 33 -12.00 -3.88 -17.16
N GLY A 34 -11.16 -3.97 -16.13
CA GLY A 34 -10.29 -5.11 -15.87
C GLY A 34 -8.91 -4.77 -15.29
N ALA A 35 -8.43 -3.53 -15.44
CA ALA A 35 -7.09 -3.10 -14.99
C ALA A 35 -7.06 -2.41 -13.60
N ARG A 36 -8.05 -2.68 -12.71
CA ARG A 36 -8.09 -2.07 -11.37
C ARG A 36 -7.11 -2.76 -10.42
N VAL A 37 -5.83 -2.37 -10.51
CA VAL A 37 -4.69 -3.00 -9.80
C VAL A 37 -4.76 -2.90 -8.27
N ALA A 38 -5.41 -1.90 -7.67
CA ALA A 38 -5.73 -1.86 -6.24
C ALA A 38 -6.75 -0.75 -5.94
N GLY A 39 -7.67 -0.99 -5.00
CA GLY A 39 -8.68 0.01 -4.60
C GLY A 39 -8.19 0.96 -3.50
N VAL A 40 -8.95 2.05 -3.27
CA VAL A 40 -8.72 3.04 -2.20
C VAL A 40 -8.48 2.38 -0.84
N ARG A 41 -9.23 1.31 -0.53
CA ARG A 41 -9.12 0.56 0.73
C ARG A 41 -7.73 -0.07 0.92
N THR A 42 -7.15 -0.63 -0.14
CA THR A 42 -5.84 -1.29 -0.07
C THR A 42 -4.75 -0.29 0.25
N PHE A 43 -4.73 0.85 -0.44
CA PHE A 43 -3.73 1.89 -0.18
C PHE A 43 -3.90 2.55 1.20
N ALA A 44 -5.13 2.73 1.67
CA ALA A 44 -5.39 3.20 3.04
C ALA A 44 -4.81 2.25 4.10
N LEU A 45 -5.01 0.94 3.93
CA LEU A 45 -4.48 -0.08 4.83
C LEU A 45 -2.94 -0.17 4.76
N VAL A 46 -2.34 -0.04 3.58
CA VAL A 46 -0.87 -0.02 3.41
C VAL A 46 -0.27 1.21 4.09
N GLY A 47 -0.88 2.38 3.93
CA GLY A 47 -0.47 3.61 4.62
C GLY A 47 -0.55 3.46 6.14
N LEU A 48 -1.68 2.95 6.65
CA LEU A 48 -1.87 2.70 8.08
C LEU A 48 -0.87 1.68 8.64
N LEU A 49 -0.60 0.59 7.90
CA LEU A 49 0.40 -0.41 8.26
C LEU A 49 1.80 0.23 8.41
N GLY A 50 2.19 1.09 7.47
CA GLY A 50 3.43 1.87 7.56
C GLY A 50 3.47 2.76 8.80
N GLY A 51 2.38 3.47 9.09
CA GLY A 51 2.26 4.30 10.30
C GLY A 51 2.38 3.51 11.61
N VAL A 52 1.70 2.36 11.71
CA VAL A 52 1.73 1.49 12.89
C VAL A 52 3.11 0.90 13.10
N THR A 53 3.70 0.31 12.07
CA THR A 53 5.02 -0.32 12.16
C THR A 53 6.13 0.70 12.40
N GLY A 54 6.03 1.91 11.83
CA GLY A 54 6.92 3.03 12.14
C GLY A 54 6.75 3.57 13.56
N GLY A 55 5.53 3.61 14.08
CA GLY A 55 5.24 3.98 15.48
C GLY A 55 5.79 2.98 16.49
N LEU A 56 5.89 1.70 16.12
CA LEU A 56 6.47 0.62 16.94
C LEU A 56 8.00 0.51 16.82
N ALA A 57 8.62 1.20 15.86
CA ALA A 57 10.06 1.17 15.63
C ALA A 57 10.93 1.50 16.88
N PRO A 58 10.51 2.38 17.82
CA PRO A 58 11.27 2.61 19.04
C PRO A 58 11.43 1.37 19.93
N VAL A 59 10.51 0.40 19.84
CA VAL A 59 10.51 -0.84 20.64
C VAL A 59 11.02 -2.04 19.83
N SER A 60 10.68 -2.11 18.54
CA SER A 60 11.06 -3.23 17.67
C SER A 60 12.37 -3.01 16.90
N GLY A 61 12.94 -1.80 16.95
CA GLY A 61 13.97 -1.36 16.01
C GLY A 61 13.45 -1.35 14.55
N ALA A 62 14.38 -1.36 13.60
CA ALA A 62 14.07 -1.32 12.17
C ALA A 62 13.51 -2.63 11.60
N VAL A 63 13.52 -3.72 12.37
CA VAL A 63 13.13 -5.06 11.88
C VAL A 63 11.67 -5.09 11.44
N LEU A 64 10.75 -4.62 12.29
CA LEU A 64 9.32 -4.66 12.01
C LEU A 64 8.90 -3.76 10.82
N PRO A 65 9.27 -2.47 10.75
CA PRO A 65 8.96 -1.65 9.58
C PRO A 65 9.67 -2.15 8.31
N GLY A 66 10.90 -2.67 8.43
CA GLY A 66 11.60 -3.29 7.31
C GLY A 66 10.87 -4.53 6.77
N ALA A 67 10.43 -5.42 7.65
CA ALA A 67 9.66 -6.60 7.27
C ALA A 67 8.31 -6.24 6.62
N ALA A 68 7.60 -5.25 7.16
CA ALA A 68 6.35 -4.77 6.57
C ALA A 68 6.56 -4.18 5.18
N LEU A 69 7.61 -3.38 4.99
CA LEU A 69 7.98 -2.82 3.69
C LEU A 69 8.32 -3.92 2.68
N LEU A 70 9.12 -4.92 3.08
CA LEU A 70 9.46 -6.07 2.24
C LEU A 70 8.22 -6.88 1.87
N ALA A 71 7.30 -7.11 2.81
CA ALA A 71 6.07 -7.85 2.55
C ALA A 71 5.17 -7.14 1.52
N VAL A 72 4.96 -5.82 1.68
CA VAL A 72 4.18 -5.02 0.71
C VAL A 72 4.87 -4.99 -0.65
N SER A 73 6.19 -4.78 -0.68
CA SER A 73 6.96 -4.75 -1.93
C SER A 73 6.91 -6.10 -2.65
N GLY A 74 7.05 -7.21 -1.91
CA GLY A 74 6.94 -8.56 -2.44
C GLY A 74 5.56 -8.85 -3.01
N LEU A 75 4.48 -8.45 -2.31
CA LEU A 75 3.11 -8.59 -2.82
C LEU A 75 2.91 -7.82 -4.14
N LEU A 76 3.44 -6.60 -4.24
CA LEU A 76 3.38 -5.80 -5.46
C LEU A 76 4.19 -6.43 -6.61
N ALA A 77 5.39 -6.94 -6.31
CA ALA A 77 6.24 -7.62 -7.29
C ALA A 77 5.54 -8.89 -7.84
N VAL A 78 4.95 -9.70 -6.95
CA VAL A 78 4.19 -10.89 -7.32
C VAL A 78 2.96 -10.53 -8.16
N SER A 79 2.19 -9.51 -7.75
CA SER A 79 1.05 -9.01 -8.53
C SER A 79 1.47 -8.54 -9.93
N TYR A 80 2.62 -7.88 -10.03
CA TYR A 80 3.17 -7.44 -11.31
C TYR A 80 3.58 -8.64 -12.17
N TRP A 81 4.27 -9.62 -11.59
CA TRP A 81 4.65 -10.85 -12.30
C TRP A 81 3.43 -11.59 -12.86
N PHE A 82 2.34 -11.72 -12.09
CA PHE A 82 1.10 -12.32 -12.61
C PHE A 82 0.44 -11.49 -13.72
N THR A 83 0.61 -10.17 -13.70
CA THR A 83 0.05 -9.28 -14.74
C THR A 83 0.87 -9.33 -16.03
N CYS A 84 2.19 -9.44 -15.91
CA CYS A 84 3.13 -9.47 -17.03
C CYS A 84 3.46 -10.88 -17.53
N ALA A 85 3.06 -11.94 -16.82
CA ALA A 85 3.19 -13.31 -17.31
C ALA A 85 2.43 -13.44 -18.64
N PRO A 86 3.12 -13.80 -19.75
CA PRO A 86 2.51 -13.81 -21.07
C PRO A 86 1.36 -14.81 -21.11
N ARG A 87 0.15 -14.33 -21.42
CA ARG A 87 -0.94 -15.19 -21.87
C ARG A 87 -0.50 -15.75 -23.22
N ALA A 88 -0.15 -17.03 -23.28
CA ALA A 88 0.05 -17.72 -24.55
C ALA A 88 -1.24 -17.57 -25.38
N MET A 89 -1.16 -16.90 -26.54
CA MET A 89 -2.30 -16.80 -27.44
C MET A 89 -2.54 -18.19 -28.06
N PRO A 90 -3.73 -18.79 -27.94
CA PRO A 90 -4.06 -19.97 -28.72
C PRO A 90 -4.22 -19.56 -30.19
N GLY A 91 -3.49 -20.23 -31.07
CA GLY A 91 -3.58 -20.08 -32.53
C GLY A 91 -4.77 -20.80 -33.14
#